data_AF-A0A4V2M1P3-F1
#
_entry.id   AF-A0A4V2M1P3-F1
#
_cell.length_a   1.000
_cell.length_b   1.000
_cell.length_c   1.000
_cell.angle_alpha   90.00
_cell.angle_beta   90.00
_cell.angle_gamma   90.00
#
_symmetry.space_group_name_H-M   'P 1'
#
loop_
_entity.id
_entity.type
_entity.pdbx_description
1 polymer ?
#
loop_
_entity_poly.entity_id
_entity_poly.type
_entity_poly.pdbx_seq_one_letter_code
_entity_poly.pdbx_strand_id
1 'polypeptide(L)'
;MTTLSQNLLDLSDFAWQRLRNRVEGLTDEEYFWEPFDGCWTIRPSDGGYAADGFSADGLRIPPDPAPFTTLAWRITHIVDILQEDRTATWFGHQPLAEDGQPPTPTSAADALAALDHAYAVWRRRLAAVSADELDRPMGEPAGAYAEHDGASFALHILDELIHHGAEVGTVRDFYRGAHPEDPFAAALAGELTPADRPALLAEAAAAQRWEVVPQLADLGFPVNERTKDGFTPAHLAAGNGSLDTLRVLVEHGADLSLTDPRFNADVLGWANWFKQAEVAEYLATVRSAPEAR
;
A
#
# COMPACT_ATOMS: atom_id res chain seq x y z
N MET A 1 -38.70 0.19 4.86
CA MET A 1 -37.81 0.83 5.84
C MET A 1 -36.75 -0.19 6.19
N THR A 2 -35.46 0.15 6.16
CA THR A 2 -34.40 -0.75 6.61
C THR A 2 -34.48 -0.93 8.12
N THR A 3 -34.25 -2.15 8.62
CA THR A 3 -34.22 -2.44 10.05
C THR A 3 -32.88 -2.02 10.65
N LEU A 4 -32.81 -1.85 11.98
CA LEU A 4 -31.54 -1.59 12.67
C LEU A 4 -30.51 -2.69 12.37
N SER A 5 -30.91 -3.96 12.41
CA SER A 5 -30.05 -5.10 12.07
C SER A 5 -29.45 -4.97 10.66
N GLN A 6 -30.26 -4.56 9.68
CA GLN A 6 -29.75 -4.37 8.32
C GLN A 6 -28.75 -3.22 8.24
N ASN A 7 -29.00 -2.09 8.92
CA ASN A 7 -28.08 -0.97 8.92
C ASN A 7 -26.72 -1.32 9.59
N LEU A 8 -26.74 -2.13 10.66
CA LEU A 8 -25.52 -2.62 11.31
C LEU A 8 -24.71 -3.54 10.39
N LEU A 9 -25.38 -4.46 9.68
CA LEU A 9 -24.74 -5.33 8.69
C LEU A 9 -24.16 -4.54 7.52
N ASP A 10 -24.91 -3.57 6.99
CA ASP A 10 -24.46 -2.74 5.87
C ASP A 10 -23.23 -1.90 6.26
N LEU A 11 -23.21 -1.34 7.48
CA LEU A 11 -22.05 -0.62 8.00
C LEU A 11 -20.85 -1.55 8.22
N SER A 12 -21.10 -2.75 8.76
CA SER A 12 -20.08 -3.80 8.91
C SER A 12 -19.42 -4.12 7.57
N ASP A 13 -20.23 -4.44 6.56
CA ASP A 13 -19.76 -4.82 5.22
C ASP A 13 -19.00 -3.68 4.55
N PHE A 14 -19.47 -2.43 4.74
CA PHE A 14 -18.79 -1.25 4.21
C PHE A 14 -17.44 -1.00 4.90
N ALA A 15 -17.37 -1.12 6.23
CA ALA A 15 -16.12 -0.97 6.98
C ALA A 15 -15.11 -2.05 6.58
N TRP A 16 -15.58 -3.30 6.49
CA TRP A 16 -14.81 -4.44 6.05
C TRP A 16 -14.21 -4.26 4.66
N GLN A 17 -15.03 -3.92 3.65
CA GLN A 17 -14.55 -3.73 2.29
C GLN A 17 -13.46 -2.65 2.22
N ARG A 18 -13.61 -1.56 2.98
CA ARG A 18 -12.56 -0.53 3.06
C ARG A 18 -11.27 -1.07 3.65
N LEU A 19 -11.32 -1.75 4.80
CA LEU A 19 -10.13 -2.37 5.39
C LEU A 19 -9.50 -3.38 4.43
N ARG A 20 -10.29 -4.29 3.86
CA ARG A 20 -9.79 -5.38 3.02
C ARG A 20 -9.09 -4.87 1.76
N ASN A 21 -9.65 -3.85 1.10
CA ASN A 21 -9.02 -3.18 -0.04
C ASN A 21 -7.70 -2.50 0.38
N ARG A 22 -7.63 -1.95 1.60
CA ARG A 22 -6.44 -1.28 2.12
C ARG A 22 -5.30 -2.22 2.44
N VAL A 23 -5.55 -3.52 2.62
CA VAL A 23 -4.51 -4.54 2.86
C VAL A 23 -4.32 -5.50 1.68
N GLU A 24 -4.89 -5.19 0.50
CA GLU A 24 -4.65 -5.97 -0.71
C GLU A 24 -3.17 -5.90 -1.15
N GLY A 25 -2.58 -7.05 -1.48
CA GLY A 25 -1.17 -7.16 -1.86
C GLY A 25 -0.19 -6.88 -0.70
N LEU A 26 -0.63 -7.00 0.56
CA LEU A 26 0.25 -6.86 1.72
C LEU A 26 1.38 -7.90 1.66
N THR A 27 2.62 -7.44 1.77
CA THR A 27 3.82 -8.30 1.80
C THR A 27 4.27 -8.55 3.24
N ASP A 28 5.11 -9.56 3.46
CA ASP A 28 5.69 -9.83 4.79
C ASP A 28 6.57 -8.67 5.26
N GLU A 29 7.28 -8.01 4.35
CA GLU A 29 8.07 -6.81 4.64
C GLU A 29 7.19 -5.67 5.16
N GLU A 30 6.08 -5.37 4.46
CA GLU A 30 5.09 -4.39 4.91
C GLU A 30 4.50 -4.79 6.27
N TYR A 31 4.08 -6.06 6.41
CA TYR A 31 3.36 -6.56 7.57
C TYR A 31 4.20 -6.48 8.86
N PHE A 32 5.48 -6.83 8.78
CA PHE A 32 6.40 -6.84 9.92
C PHE A 32 7.19 -5.54 10.09
N TRP A 33 6.92 -4.50 9.30
CA TRP A 33 7.62 -3.23 9.40
C TRP A 33 7.40 -2.54 10.77
N GLU A 34 8.51 -2.21 11.44
CA GLU A 34 8.54 -1.43 12.67
C GLU A 34 9.05 0.00 12.34
N PRO A 35 8.19 1.04 12.37
CA PRO A 35 8.62 2.41 12.03
C PRO A 35 9.48 3.08 13.11
N PHE A 36 9.42 2.59 14.35
CA PHE A 36 10.13 3.15 15.49
C PHE A 36 10.67 2.03 16.37
N ASP A 37 11.78 2.30 17.07
CA ASP A 37 12.29 1.38 18.08
C ASP A 37 11.28 1.23 19.22
N GLY A 38 11.05 -0.02 19.67
CA GLY A 38 10.17 -0.32 20.79
C GLY A 38 8.68 -0.33 20.44
N CYS A 39 8.33 -0.44 19.15
CA CYS A 39 6.96 -0.71 18.72
C CYS A 39 6.39 -1.99 19.36
N TRP A 40 5.09 -1.96 19.60
CA TRP A 40 4.34 -3.17 19.91
C TRP A 40 3.98 -3.90 18.62
N THR A 41 4.44 -5.14 18.50
CA THR A 41 4.28 -5.95 17.29
C THR A 41 3.96 -7.41 17.64
N ILE A 42 3.91 -8.27 16.62
CA ILE A 42 3.85 -9.72 16.77
C ILE A 42 5.29 -10.26 16.79
N ARG A 43 5.69 -10.91 17.88
CA ARG A 43 7.04 -11.47 18.04
C ARG A 43 6.98 -12.98 18.25
N PRO A 44 8.02 -13.74 17.84
CA PRO A 44 8.14 -15.13 18.22
C PRO A 44 8.09 -15.29 19.75
N SER A 45 7.37 -16.29 20.23
CA SER A 45 7.21 -16.62 21.64
C SER A 45 7.35 -18.13 21.85
N ASP A 46 7.56 -18.57 23.09
CA ASP A 46 7.62 -20.00 23.41
C ASP A 46 6.26 -20.66 23.11
N GLY A 47 6.20 -21.37 21.98
CA GLY A 47 4.97 -22.01 21.48
C GLY A 47 4.35 -21.36 20.24
N GLY A 48 4.93 -20.29 19.68
CA GLY A 48 4.42 -19.67 18.45
C GLY A 48 4.84 -18.21 18.29
N TYR A 49 3.86 -17.34 18.04
CA TYR A 49 4.02 -15.89 18.04
C TYR A 49 3.02 -15.28 19.04
N ALA A 50 3.33 -14.12 19.61
CA ALA A 50 2.45 -13.39 20.50
C ALA A 50 2.49 -11.88 20.22
N ALA A 51 1.35 -11.21 20.40
CA ALA A 51 1.24 -9.75 20.32
C ALA A 51 1.81 -9.11 21.60
N ASP A 52 2.73 -8.16 21.45
CA ASP A 52 3.21 -7.34 22.57
C ASP A 52 2.04 -6.62 23.25
N GLY A 53 2.04 -6.52 24.58
CA GLY A 53 0.97 -5.80 25.29
C GLY A 53 -0.24 -6.66 25.67
N PHE A 54 -0.51 -7.75 24.95
CA PHE A 54 -1.53 -8.72 25.37
C PHE A 54 -0.99 -9.59 26.51
N SER A 55 -1.65 -9.52 27.66
CA SER A 55 -1.48 -10.53 28.71
C SER A 55 -2.78 -11.31 28.86
N ALA A 56 -2.69 -12.64 28.90
CA ALA A 56 -3.85 -13.54 29.02
C ALA A 56 -4.67 -13.32 30.32
N ASP A 57 -4.13 -12.56 31.27
CA ASP A 57 -4.76 -12.19 32.54
C ASP A 57 -5.30 -10.76 32.58
N GLY A 58 -5.13 -9.95 31.52
CA GLY A 58 -5.60 -8.57 31.44
C GLY A 58 -4.96 -7.61 32.46
N LEU A 59 -3.89 -8.03 33.15
CA LEU A 59 -3.25 -7.28 34.24
C LEU A 59 -2.08 -6.41 33.80
N ARG A 60 -1.62 -6.53 32.54
CA ARG A 60 -0.54 -5.71 32.03
C ARG A 60 -1.04 -4.31 31.69
N ILE A 61 -0.85 -3.39 32.64
CA ILE A 61 -1.07 -1.95 32.42
C ILE A 61 -0.08 -1.49 31.32
N PRO A 62 -0.55 -0.98 30.17
CA PRO A 62 0.29 -0.36 29.16
C PRO A 62 1.19 0.72 29.77
N PRO A 63 2.45 0.88 29.33
CA PRO A 63 3.25 2.02 29.74
C PRO A 63 2.61 3.33 29.24
N ASP A 64 2.93 4.44 29.90
CA ASP A 64 2.44 5.78 29.54
C ASP A 64 3.62 6.67 29.10
N PRO A 65 3.69 7.13 27.83
CA PRO A 65 2.73 6.87 26.76
C PRO A 65 2.79 5.43 26.23
N ALA A 66 1.67 4.94 25.71
CA ALA A 66 1.61 3.62 25.08
C ALA A 66 2.51 3.59 23.82
N PRO A 67 3.24 2.49 23.55
CA PRO A 67 4.11 2.41 22.38
C PRO A 67 3.29 2.34 21.10
N PHE A 68 3.90 2.77 19.99
CA PHE A 68 3.26 2.66 18.68
C PHE A 68 3.08 1.18 18.31
N THR A 69 1.87 0.78 17.95
CA THR A 69 1.56 -0.58 17.49
C THR A 69 1.84 -0.72 15.98
N THR A 70 2.21 -1.90 15.50
CA THR A 70 2.53 -2.13 14.06
C THR A 70 1.29 -2.56 13.25
N LEU A 71 1.48 -2.79 11.94
CA LEU A 71 0.47 -3.46 11.10
C LEU A 71 0.17 -4.86 11.64
N ALA A 72 1.21 -5.65 11.95
CA ALA A 72 1.05 -6.98 12.51
C ALA A 72 0.22 -6.99 13.80
N TRP A 73 0.50 -6.05 14.71
CA TRP A 73 -0.24 -5.93 15.95
C TRP A 73 -1.71 -5.60 15.72
N ARG A 74 -1.99 -4.57 14.90
CA ARG A 74 -3.37 -4.09 14.68
C ARG A 74 -4.24 -5.09 13.94
N ILE A 75 -3.69 -5.77 12.92
CA ILE A 75 -4.45 -6.79 12.20
C ILE A 75 -4.81 -7.94 13.16
N THR A 76 -3.86 -8.38 14.00
CA THR A 76 -4.13 -9.41 15.02
C THR A 76 -5.19 -8.92 16.02
N HIS A 77 -5.10 -7.68 16.48
CA HIS A 77 -6.10 -7.12 17.38
C HIS A 77 -7.52 -7.10 16.78
N ILE A 78 -7.65 -6.74 15.50
CA ILE A 78 -8.95 -6.80 14.79
C ILE A 78 -9.45 -8.24 14.70
N VAL A 79 -8.58 -9.19 14.36
CA VAL A 79 -8.92 -10.64 14.32
C VAL A 79 -9.49 -11.09 15.65
N ASP A 80 -8.81 -10.74 16.75
CA ASP A 80 -9.27 -11.05 18.11
C ASP A 80 -10.65 -10.42 18.36
N ILE A 81 -10.79 -9.10 18.23
CA ILE A 81 -12.05 -8.39 18.54
C ILE A 81 -13.27 -8.99 17.81
N LEU A 82 -13.12 -9.35 16.54
CA LEU A 82 -14.21 -9.88 15.72
C LEU A 82 -14.60 -11.31 16.10
N GLN A 83 -13.63 -12.14 16.47
CA GLN A 83 -13.82 -13.58 16.68
C GLN A 83 -13.98 -13.98 18.16
N GLU A 84 -13.57 -13.12 19.09
CA GLU A 84 -13.73 -13.31 20.53
C GLU A 84 -15.11 -13.85 20.90
N ASP A 85 -15.17 -14.81 21.84
CA ASP A 85 -16.40 -15.52 22.19
C ASP A 85 -17.52 -14.58 22.67
N ARG A 86 -17.16 -13.40 23.20
CA ARG A 86 -18.12 -12.36 23.58
C ARG A 86 -18.99 -11.88 22.41
N THR A 87 -18.52 -11.95 21.17
CA THR A 87 -19.31 -11.57 19.99
C THR A 87 -20.41 -12.57 19.65
N ALA A 88 -20.46 -13.72 20.31
CA ALA A 88 -21.62 -14.63 20.33
C ALA A 88 -22.33 -14.65 21.69
N THR A 89 -21.57 -14.84 22.76
CA THR A 89 -22.14 -15.14 24.09
C THR A 89 -22.92 -13.98 24.69
N TRP A 90 -22.54 -12.72 24.42
CA TRP A 90 -23.27 -11.56 24.94
C TRP A 90 -24.63 -11.36 24.26
N PHE A 91 -24.78 -11.83 23.02
CA PHE A 91 -26.09 -11.93 22.36
C PHE A 91 -26.91 -13.15 22.83
N GLY A 92 -26.36 -14.01 23.70
CA GLY A 92 -26.98 -15.24 24.18
C GLY A 92 -26.78 -16.44 23.23
N HIS A 93 -25.87 -16.33 22.27
CA HIS A 93 -25.56 -17.39 21.32
C HIS A 93 -24.39 -18.22 21.82
N GLN A 94 -24.17 -19.40 21.23
CA GLN A 94 -22.99 -20.23 21.51
C GLN A 94 -21.99 -20.10 20.36
N PRO A 95 -20.68 -19.93 20.63
CA PRO A 95 -19.65 -20.05 19.60
C PRO A 95 -19.74 -21.42 18.90
N LEU A 96 -19.51 -21.44 17.58
CA LEU A 96 -19.49 -22.68 16.82
C LEU A 96 -18.07 -23.27 16.84
N ALA A 97 -17.96 -24.60 16.77
CA ALA A 97 -16.65 -25.26 16.75
C ALA A 97 -15.78 -24.82 15.56
N GLU A 98 -16.41 -24.52 14.42
CA GLU A 98 -15.75 -24.00 13.22
C GLU A 98 -15.23 -22.56 13.35
N ASP A 99 -15.62 -21.83 14.41
CA ASP A 99 -15.12 -20.48 14.66
C ASP A 99 -13.63 -20.53 14.99
N GLY A 100 -13.21 -21.59 15.67
CA GLY A 100 -11.83 -21.79 16.07
C GLY A 100 -11.37 -20.78 17.11
N GLN A 101 -10.07 -20.76 17.37
CA GLN A 101 -9.43 -19.70 18.15
C GLN A 101 -8.76 -18.72 17.19
N PRO A 102 -8.74 -17.42 17.51
CA PRO A 102 -7.98 -16.43 16.76
C PRO A 102 -6.53 -16.89 16.58
N PRO A 103 -6.05 -17.10 15.35
CA PRO A 103 -4.66 -17.47 15.14
C PRO A 103 -3.78 -16.22 15.29
N THR A 104 -2.62 -16.35 15.92
CA THR A 104 -1.58 -15.32 15.80
C THR A 104 -0.89 -15.47 14.44
N PRO A 105 -1.05 -14.51 13.51
CA PRO A 105 -0.53 -14.70 12.16
C PRO A 105 0.99 -14.62 12.11
N THR A 106 1.60 -15.46 11.26
CA THR A 106 3.07 -15.56 11.14
C THR A 106 3.61 -15.05 9.82
N SER A 107 2.72 -14.59 8.95
CA SER A 107 3.00 -13.97 7.65
C SER A 107 1.86 -13.01 7.29
N ALA A 108 2.08 -12.15 6.30
CA ALA A 108 1.03 -11.31 5.73
C ALA A 108 -0.10 -12.18 5.15
N ALA A 109 0.22 -13.30 4.50
CA ALA A 109 -0.76 -14.23 3.96
C ALA A 109 -1.64 -14.84 5.07
N ASP A 110 -1.03 -15.30 6.17
CA ASP A 110 -1.77 -15.80 7.34
C ASP A 110 -2.65 -14.71 7.93
N ALA A 111 -2.15 -13.47 7.99
CA ALA A 111 -2.87 -12.34 8.57
C ALA A 111 -4.13 -12.00 7.76
N LEU A 112 -4.02 -12.01 6.43
CA LEU A 112 -5.17 -11.81 5.54
C LEU A 112 -6.18 -12.95 5.67
N ALA A 113 -5.73 -14.21 5.73
CA ALA A 113 -6.62 -15.36 5.91
C ALA A 113 -7.34 -15.34 7.27
N ALA A 114 -6.63 -15.00 8.34
CA ALA A 114 -7.18 -14.85 9.69
C ALA A 114 -8.22 -13.72 9.74
N LEU A 115 -7.91 -12.60 9.10
CA LEU A 115 -8.79 -11.44 9.04
C LEU A 115 -10.07 -11.73 8.22
N ASP A 116 -9.95 -12.41 7.08
CA ASP A 116 -11.09 -12.85 6.26
C ASP A 116 -12.00 -13.82 7.05
N HIS A 117 -11.40 -14.78 7.78
CA HIS A 117 -12.13 -15.73 8.62
C HIS A 117 -12.83 -15.04 9.81
N ALA A 118 -12.13 -14.20 10.55
CA ALA A 118 -12.68 -13.47 11.69
C ALA A 118 -13.86 -12.57 11.28
N TYR A 119 -13.75 -11.91 10.13
CA TYR A 119 -14.87 -11.13 9.60
C TYR A 119 -16.06 -12.01 9.20
N ALA A 120 -15.82 -13.16 8.57
CA ALA A 120 -16.89 -14.09 8.23
C ALA A 120 -17.63 -14.59 9.49
N VAL A 121 -16.90 -14.88 10.57
CA VAL A 121 -17.46 -15.26 11.87
C VAL A 121 -18.29 -14.13 12.46
N TRP A 122 -17.74 -12.92 12.58
CA TRP A 122 -18.46 -11.74 13.09
C TRP A 122 -19.73 -11.47 12.28
N ARG A 123 -19.62 -11.39 10.96
CA ARG A 123 -20.74 -11.08 10.07
C ARG A 123 -21.85 -12.12 10.19
N ARG A 124 -21.50 -13.41 10.29
CA ARG A 124 -22.49 -14.50 10.48
C ARG A 124 -23.18 -14.37 11.85
N ARG A 125 -22.43 -14.09 12.92
CA ARG A 125 -22.97 -13.88 14.28
C ARG A 125 -23.93 -12.68 14.28
N LEU A 126 -23.50 -11.53 13.78
CA LEU A 126 -24.32 -10.32 13.68
C LEU A 126 -25.60 -10.54 12.86
N ALA A 127 -25.52 -11.29 11.76
CA ALA A 127 -26.69 -11.60 10.93
C ALA A 127 -27.72 -12.52 11.61
N ALA A 128 -27.30 -13.28 12.63
CA ALA A 128 -28.18 -14.13 13.42
C ALA A 128 -28.87 -13.37 14.57
N VAL A 129 -28.43 -12.16 14.90
CA VAL A 129 -28.99 -11.36 16.00
C VAL A 129 -30.36 -10.80 15.60
N SER A 130 -31.37 -11.14 16.39
CA SER A 130 -32.74 -10.65 16.27
C SER A 130 -32.90 -9.22 16.80
N ALA A 131 -34.00 -8.55 16.43
CA ALA A 131 -34.29 -7.20 16.93
C ALA A 131 -34.44 -7.16 18.47
N ASP A 132 -35.05 -8.18 19.07
CA ASP A 132 -35.20 -8.28 20.53
C ASP A 132 -33.84 -8.41 21.24
N GLU A 133 -32.91 -9.16 20.65
CA GLU A 133 -31.55 -9.30 21.17
C GLU A 133 -30.73 -8.01 21.05
N LEU A 134 -31.02 -7.18 20.05
CA LEU A 134 -30.40 -5.85 19.93
C LEU A 134 -30.95 -4.85 20.96
N ASP A 135 -32.23 -4.96 21.32
CA ASP A 135 -32.89 -3.99 22.22
C ASP A 135 -32.78 -4.37 23.70
N ARG A 136 -32.52 -5.63 24.03
CA ARG A 136 -32.42 -6.11 25.42
C ARG A 136 -31.05 -5.80 26.05
N PRO A 137 -30.98 -5.61 27.39
CA PRO A 137 -29.71 -5.55 28.11
C PRO A 137 -28.87 -6.82 27.93
N MET A 138 -27.56 -6.67 27.88
CA MET A 138 -26.60 -7.78 27.73
C MET A 138 -26.58 -8.70 28.96
N GLY A 139 -26.85 -8.16 30.14
CA GLY A 139 -26.96 -8.92 31.38
C GLY A 139 -25.62 -9.42 31.93
N GLU A 140 -25.69 -10.40 32.83
CA GLU A 140 -24.55 -10.92 33.60
C GLU A 140 -23.29 -11.26 32.77
N PRO A 141 -23.37 -11.87 31.56
CA PRO A 141 -22.19 -12.19 30.76
C PRO A 141 -21.32 -10.98 30.40
N ALA A 142 -21.91 -9.78 30.35
CA ALA A 142 -21.21 -8.55 30.00
C ALA A 142 -20.61 -7.81 31.20
N GLY A 143 -20.80 -8.31 32.43
CA GLY A 143 -20.18 -7.78 33.64
C GLY A 143 -20.48 -6.29 33.86
N ALA A 144 -19.45 -5.45 33.84
CA ALA A 144 -19.60 -4.00 33.99
C ALA A 144 -20.49 -3.35 32.91
N TYR A 145 -20.68 -4.03 31.78
CA TYR A 145 -21.51 -3.58 30.66
C TYR A 145 -22.91 -4.22 30.64
N ALA A 146 -23.34 -4.89 31.71
CA ALA A 146 -24.61 -5.63 31.78
C ALA A 146 -25.86 -4.80 31.43
N GLU A 147 -25.84 -3.50 31.73
CA GLU A 147 -26.95 -2.57 31.48
C GLU A 147 -26.95 -1.97 30.06
N HIS A 148 -25.90 -2.22 29.26
CA HIS A 148 -25.88 -1.82 27.85
C HIS A 148 -26.72 -2.78 27.01
N ASP A 149 -27.30 -2.29 25.91
CA ASP A 149 -28.06 -3.10 24.97
C ASP A 149 -27.20 -3.72 23.86
N GLY A 150 -27.78 -4.68 23.13
CA GLY A 150 -27.08 -5.38 22.06
C GLY A 150 -26.71 -4.48 20.89
N ALA A 151 -27.52 -3.46 20.62
CA ALA A 151 -27.20 -2.44 19.62
C ALA A 151 -25.92 -1.68 19.98
N SER A 152 -25.76 -1.26 21.24
CA SER A 152 -24.56 -0.57 21.73
C SER A 152 -23.34 -1.48 21.64
N PHE A 153 -23.47 -2.76 21.97
CA PHE A 153 -22.38 -3.72 21.83
C PHE A 153 -22.00 -3.96 20.37
N ALA A 154 -22.97 -4.14 19.47
CA ALA A 154 -22.70 -4.28 18.04
C ALA A 154 -22.00 -3.03 17.47
N LEU A 155 -22.45 -1.83 17.87
CA LEU A 155 -21.82 -0.57 17.49
C LEU A 155 -20.40 -0.45 18.03
N HIS A 156 -20.11 -0.95 19.24
CA HIS A 156 -18.75 -1.00 19.77
C HIS A 156 -17.83 -1.88 18.91
N ILE A 157 -18.25 -3.11 18.56
CA ILE A 157 -17.44 -3.97 17.68
C ILE A 157 -17.22 -3.32 16.29
N LEU A 158 -18.23 -2.62 15.77
CA LEU A 158 -18.10 -1.85 14.53
C LEU A 158 -17.14 -0.67 14.67
N ASP A 159 -17.18 0.05 15.79
CA ASP A 159 -16.26 1.15 16.09
C ASP A 159 -14.81 0.65 16.13
N GLU A 160 -14.54 -0.46 16.82
CA GLU A 160 -13.23 -1.10 16.87
C GLU A 160 -12.72 -1.49 15.47
N LEU A 161 -13.57 -2.12 14.64
CA LEU A 161 -13.23 -2.46 13.25
C LEU A 161 -12.93 -1.20 12.42
N ILE A 162 -13.73 -0.16 12.55
CA ILE A 162 -13.56 1.10 11.80
C ILE A 162 -12.30 1.83 12.26
N HIS A 163 -12.11 1.94 13.57
CA HIS A 163 -11.01 2.64 14.21
C HIS A 163 -9.67 1.99 13.84
N HIS A 164 -9.49 0.73 14.19
CA HIS A 164 -8.24 0.02 13.91
C HIS A 164 -8.05 -0.24 12.42
N GLY A 165 -9.14 -0.43 11.66
CA GLY A 165 -9.07 -0.55 10.21
C GLY A 165 -8.56 0.73 9.53
N ALA A 166 -8.95 1.91 10.04
CA ALA A 166 -8.42 3.18 9.58
C ALA A 166 -6.94 3.33 9.94
N GLU A 167 -6.55 2.98 11.16
CA GLU A 167 -5.15 3.02 11.58
C GLU A 167 -4.27 2.09 10.75
N VAL A 168 -4.70 0.84 10.48
CA VAL A 168 -4.02 -0.08 9.54
C VAL A 168 -3.81 0.60 8.20
N GLY A 169 -4.83 1.27 7.67
CA GLY A 169 -4.71 2.08 6.47
C GLY A 169 -3.60 3.14 6.60
N THR A 170 -3.61 3.93 7.66
CA THR A 170 -2.64 5.01 7.87
C THR A 170 -1.21 4.49 8.04
N VAL A 171 -0.99 3.40 8.79
CA VAL A 171 0.34 2.80 8.96
C VAL A 171 0.86 2.27 7.62
N ARG A 172 -0.01 1.67 6.79
CA ARG A 172 0.40 1.21 5.46
C ARG A 172 0.72 2.35 4.49
N ASP A 173 -0.01 3.45 4.53
CA ASP A 173 0.35 4.65 3.77
C ASP A 173 1.70 5.22 4.24
N PHE A 174 1.96 5.17 5.55
CA PHE A 174 3.24 5.59 6.10
C PHE A 174 4.39 4.70 5.64
N TYR A 175 4.21 3.38 5.58
CA TYR A 175 5.17 2.46 4.99
C TYR A 175 5.50 2.87 3.55
N ARG A 176 4.48 3.03 2.71
CA ARG A 176 4.65 3.37 1.28
C ARG A 176 5.28 4.74 1.08
N GLY A 177 4.97 5.70 1.95
CA GLY A 177 5.61 7.02 1.94
C GLY A 177 7.08 6.97 2.36
N ALA A 178 7.45 6.07 3.28
CA ALA A 178 8.82 5.85 3.73
C ALA A 178 9.63 4.95 2.76
N HIS A 179 8.94 4.12 1.99
CA HIS A 179 9.51 3.22 0.97
C HIS A 179 8.89 3.54 -0.39
N PRO A 180 9.13 4.75 -0.93
CA PRO A 180 8.63 5.06 -2.26
C PRO A 180 9.20 4.04 -3.23
N GLU A 181 8.33 3.35 -3.97
CA GLU A 181 8.78 2.47 -5.04
C GLU A 181 9.69 3.28 -5.98
N ASP A 182 10.95 2.86 -6.12
CA ASP A 182 11.84 3.41 -7.13
C ASP A 182 11.48 2.72 -8.45
N PRO A 183 10.73 3.38 -9.37
CA PRO A 183 10.32 2.75 -10.61
C PRO A 183 11.51 2.39 -11.49
N PHE A 184 12.66 3.05 -11.28
CA PHE A 184 13.90 2.71 -11.96
C PHE A 184 14.47 1.41 -11.41
N ALA A 185 14.47 1.20 -10.09
CA ALA A 185 14.86 -0.08 -9.49
C ALA A 185 13.93 -1.23 -9.91
N ALA A 186 12.61 -1.00 -9.91
CA ALA A 186 11.63 -1.98 -10.36
C ALA A 186 11.84 -2.38 -11.84
N ALA A 187 12.15 -1.43 -12.71
CA ALA A 187 12.49 -1.71 -14.10
C ALA A 187 13.77 -2.54 -14.22
N LEU A 188 14.81 -2.22 -13.46
CA LEU A 188 16.08 -2.96 -13.44
C LEU A 188 15.93 -4.38 -12.87
N ALA A 189 14.96 -4.60 -11.97
CA ALA A 189 14.60 -5.91 -11.45
C ALA A 189 13.70 -6.72 -12.42
N GLY A 190 13.20 -6.11 -13.49
CA GLY A 190 12.26 -6.74 -14.44
C GLY A 190 10.81 -6.80 -13.95
N GLU A 191 10.49 -6.07 -12.88
CA GLU A 191 9.15 -6.00 -12.26
C GLU A 191 8.25 -4.95 -12.94
N LEU A 192 8.86 -3.99 -13.64
CA LEU A 192 8.17 -2.95 -14.40
C LEU A 192 8.63 -2.99 -15.85
N THR A 193 7.67 -3.12 -16.78
CA THR A 193 7.94 -3.25 -18.21
C THR A 193 7.68 -1.95 -18.97
N PRO A 194 8.19 -1.82 -20.22
CA PRO A 194 7.83 -0.72 -21.10
C PRO A 194 6.32 -0.52 -21.31
N ALA A 195 5.52 -1.59 -21.22
CA ALA A 195 4.06 -1.49 -21.38
C ALA A 195 3.39 -0.85 -20.16
N ASP A 196 3.94 -1.05 -18.96
CA ASP A 196 3.38 -0.53 -17.71
C ASP A 196 3.63 0.97 -17.56
N ARG A 197 4.82 1.43 -17.99
CA ARG A 197 5.24 2.85 -17.88
C ARG A 197 6.18 3.25 -19.03
N PRO A 198 5.65 3.46 -20.24
CA PRO A 198 6.48 3.73 -21.44
C PRO A 198 7.34 4.99 -21.31
N ALA A 199 6.89 6.00 -20.56
CA ALA A 199 7.63 7.24 -20.34
C ALA A 199 8.76 7.16 -19.30
N LEU A 200 8.99 6.00 -18.66
CA LEU A 200 9.95 5.88 -17.54
C LEU A 200 11.36 6.35 -17.90
N LEU A 201 11.84 6.07 -19.11
CA LEU A 201 13.15 6.52 -19.57
C LEU A 201 13.22 8.05 -19.71
N ALA A 202 12.16 8.70 -20.21
CA ALA A 202 12.07 10.15 -20.26
C ALA A 202 11.98 10.78 -18.87
N GLU A 203 11.30 10.12 -17.93
CA GLU A 203 11.24 10.52 -16.52
C GLU A 203 12.60 10.39 -15.83
N ALA A 204 13.39 9.35 -16.13
CA ALA A 204 14.76 9.20 -15.64
C ALA A 204 15.64 10.38 -16.09
N ALA A 205 15.56 10.74 -17.37
CA ALA A 205 16.27 11.88 -17.93
C ALA A 205 15.81 13.20 -17.29
N ALA A 206 14.51 13.37 -17.02
CA ALA A 206 13.98 14.57 -16.37
C ALA A 206 14.44 14.69 -14.91
N ALA A 207 14.58 13.57 -14.22
CA ALA A 207 15.15 13.47 -12.87
C ALA A 207 16.69 13.52 -12.86
N GLN A 208 17.33 13.66 -14.02
CA GLN A 208 18.79 13.68 -14.20
C GLN A 208 19.51 12.40 -13.70
N ARG A 209 18.80 11.26 -13.70
CA ARG A 209 19.40 9.95 -13.41
C ARG A 209 20.06 9.39 -14.66
N TRP A 210 21.10 10.06 -15.14
CA TRP A 210 21.76 9.75 -16.41
C TRP A 210 22.35 8.33 -16.45
N GLU A 211 22.71 7.78 -15.29
CA GLU A 211 23.27 6.45 -15.11
C GLU A 211 22.30 5.31 -15.42
N VAL A 212 20.99 5.52 -15.23
CA VAL A 212 19.97 4.48 -15.50
C VAL A 212 19.44 4.55 -16.92
N VAL A 213 19.61 5.68 -17.63
CA VAL A 213 19.08 5.86 -18.99
C VAL A 213 19.59 4.80 -19.97
N PRO A 214 20.89 4.44 -20.01
CA PRO A 214 21.37 3.35 -20.86
C PRO A 214 20.73 2.00 -20.51
N GLN A 215 20.60 1.70 -19.22
CA GLN A 215 20.02 0.43 -18.77
C GLN A 215 18.55 0.32 -19.17
N LEU A 216 17.77 1.41 -19.05
CA LEU A 216 16.38 1.43 -19.50
C LEU A 216 16.28 1.28 -21.03
N ALA A 217 17.20 1.88 -21.79
CA ALA A 217 17.25 1.74 -23.24
C ALA A 217 17.56 0.28 -23.65
N ASP A 218 18.49 -0.39 -22.95
CA ASP A 218 18.83 -1.81 -23.14
C ASP A 218 17.65 -2.74 -22.82
N LEU A 219 16.84 -2.38 -21.81
CA LEU A 219 15.61 -3.09 -21.45
C LEU A 219 14.44 -2.84 -22.43
N GLY A 220 14.64 -2.02 -23.46
CA GLY A 220 13.65 -1.75 -24.50
C GLY A 220 12.61 -0.70 -24.13
N PHE A 221 12.86 0.14 -23.11
CA PHE A 221 12.01 1.30 -22.88
C PHE A 221 12.14 2.28 -24.05
N PRO A 222 11.03 2.86 -24.54
CA PRO A 222 11.07 3.70 -25.74
C PRO A 222 11.90 4.97 -25.55
N VAL A 223 12.87 5.20 -26.43
CA VAL A 223 13.75 6.38 -26.38
C VAL A 223 13.10 7.69 -26.88
N ASN A 224 11.92 7.59 -27.49
CA ASN A 224 11.18 8.72 -28.06
C ASN A 224 9.91 9.10 -27.28
N GLU A 225 9.59 8.36 -26.21
CA GLU A 225 8.47 8.71 -25.35
C GLU A 225 8.69 10.04 -24.65
N ARG A 226 7.59 10.74 -24.37
CA ARG A 226 7.63 12.10 -23.83
C ARG A 226 7.28 12.11 -22.34
N THR A 227 7.92 13.00 -21.60
CA THR A 227 7.47 13.37 -20.26
C THR A 227 6.08 14.01 -20.32
N LYS A 228 5.43 14.19 -19.15
CA LYS A 228 4.16 14.93 -19.06
C LYS A 228 4.23 16.36 -19.61
N ASP A 229 5.42 16.96 -19.62
CA ASP A 229 5.68 18.29 -20.18
C ASP A 229 5.99 18.26 -21.69
N GLY A 230 6.02 17.07 -22.30
CA GLY A 230 6.19 16.87 -23.74
C GLY A 230 7.64 16.76 -24.23
N PHE A 231 8.63 16.58 -23.35
CA PHE A 231 10.05 16.47 -23.74
C PHE A 231 10.46 15.02 -23.91
N THR A 232 11.26 14.74 -24.94
CA THR A 232 11.91 13.43 -25.10
C THR A 232 13.19 13.36 -24.26
N PRO A 233 13.70 12.16 -23.95
CA PRO A 233 14.99 11.97 -23.29
C PRO A 233 16.12 12.73 -24.00
N ALA A 234 16.11 12.78 -25.33
CA ALA A 234 17.11 13.46 -26.14
C ALA A 234 17.08 14.99 -25.93
N HIS A 235 15.90 15.61 -25.84
CA HIS A 235 15.79 17.04 -25.48
C HIS A 235 16.45 17.31 -24.11
N LEU A 236 16.12 16.48 -23.12
CA LEU A 236 16.59 16.64 -21.74
C LEU A 236 18.10 16.47 -21.64
N ALA A 237 18.66 15.42 -22.27
CA ALA A 237 20.09 15.21 -22.35
C ALA A 237 20.80 16.36 -23.08
N ALA A 238 20.22 16.86 -24.17
CA ALA A 238 20.78 17.95 -24.95
C ALA A 238 20.78 19.29 -24.21
N GLY A 239 19.72 19.60 -23.46
CA GLY A 239 19.68 20.79 -22.61
C GLY A 239 20.63 20.71 -21.41
N ASN A 240 20.81 19.52 -20.85
CA ASN A 240 21.72 19.30 -19.73
C ASN A 240 23.21 19.27 -20.14
N GLY A 241 23.50 18.98 -21.41
CA GLY A 241 24.88 18.77 -21.88
C GLY A 241 25.39 17.34 -21.65
N SER A 242 24.50 16.38 -21.40
CA SER A 242 24.84 14.96 -21.17
C SER A 242 25.17 14.25 -22.48
N LEU A 243 26.35 14.55 -23.05
CA LEU A 243 26.76 14.04 -24.36
C LEU A 243 26.80 12.51 -24.43
N ASP A 244 27.30 11.84 -23.40
CA ASP A 244 27.39 10.37 -23.39
C ASP A 244 26.00 9.72 -23.37
N THR A 245 25.08 10.23 -22.54
CA THR A 245 23.68 9.77 -22.57
C THR A 245 23.03 10.03 -23.93
N LEU A 246 23.28 11.19 -24.53
CA LEU A 246 22.73 11.52 -25.83
C LEU A 246 23.24 10.57 -26.93
N ARG A 247 24.51 10.16 -26.89
CA ARG A 247 25.06 9.15 -27.80
C ARG A 247 24.34 7.82 -27.66
N VAL A 248 24.15 7.34 -26.43
CA VAL A 248 23.38 6.11 -26.17
C VAL A 248 21.96 6.23 -26.72
N LEU A 249 21.28 7.35 -26.47
CA LEU A 249 19.92 7.57 -27.01
C LEU A 249 19.91 7.52 -28.55
N VAL A 250 20.90 8.11 -29.22
CA VAL A 250 21.05 8.04 -30.68
C VAL A 250 21.31 6.62 -31.16
N GLU A 251 22.16 5.86 -30.48
CA GLU A 251 22.43 4.44 -30.78
C GLU A 251 21.16 3.57 -30.69
N HIS A 252 20.26 3.90 -29.76
CA HIS A 252 18.96 3.24 -29.60
C HIS A 252 17.84 3.85 -30.47
N GLY A 253 18.15 4.75 -31.41
CA GLY A 253 17.19 5.25 -32.40
C GLY A 253 16.36 6.46 -31.96
N ALA A 254 16.92 7.33 -31.12
CA ALA A 254 16.28 8.59 -30.77
C ALA A 254 16.03 9.48 -32.02
N ASP A 255 14.79 9.93 -32.17
CA ASP A 255 14.36 10.88 -33.20
C ASP A 255 14.71 12.30 -32.76
N LEU A 256 15.82 12.79 -33.29
CA LEU A 256 16.36 14.12 -33.00
C LEU A 256 15.57 15.26 -33.65
N SER A 257 14.60 14.95 -34.51
CA SER A 257 13.76 15.93 -35.22
C SER A 257 12.48 16.30 -34.47
N LEU A 258 12.11 15.52 -33.44
CA LEU A 258 10.97 15.82 -32.60
C LEU A 258 11.16 17.18 -31.94
N THR A 259 10.10 17.97 -31.91
CA THR A 259 10.10 19.30 -31.28
C THR A 259 9.36 19.30 -29.95
N ASP A 260 9.77 20.23 -29.08
CA ASP A 260 9.09 20.51 -27.83
C ASP A 260 7.79 21.32 -28.06
N PRO A 261 6.75 21.13 -27.23
CA PRO A 261 5.46 21.79 -27.43
C PRO A 261 5.44 23.28 -27.09
N ARG A 262 6.43 23.80 -26.35
CA ARG A 262 6.42 25.19 -25.84
C ARG A 262 7.09 26.15 -26.82
N PHE A 263 8.23 25.75 -27.39
CA PHE A 263 9.05 26.61 -28.23
C PHE A 263 9.23 26.07 -29.65
N ASN A 264 8.68 24.88 -29.94
CA ASN A 264 8.86 24.19 -31.21
C ASN A 264 10.36 24.02 -31.56
N ALA A 265 11.21 23.84 -30.55
CA ALA A 265 12.63 23.58 -30.72
C ALA A 265 12.87 22.07 -30.75
N ASP A 266 13.70 21.63 -31.69
CA ASP A 266 14.19 20.25 -31.74
C ASP A 266 15.34 20.03 -30.74
N VAL A 267 15.92 18.83 -30.74
CA VAL A 267 17.00 18.47 -29.81
C VAL A 267 18.23 19.36 -29.98
N LEU A 268 18.58 19.76 -31.21
CA LEU A 268 19.67 20.70 -31.47
C LEU A 268 19.32 22.12 -31.02
N GLY A 269 18.06 22.54 -31.19
CA GLY A 269 17.54 23.80 -30.67
C GLY A 269 17.71 23.91 -29.16
N TRP A 270 17.45 22.82 -28.42
CA TRP A 270 17.70 22.75 -26.98
C TRP A 270 19.20 22.88 -26.64
N ALA A 271 20.07 22.12 -27.31
CA ALA A 271 21.51 22.23 -27.09
C ALA A 271 22.03 23.66 -27.30
N ASN A 272 21.57 24.33 -28.35
CA ASN A 272 21.95 25.72 -28.65
C ASN A 272 21.40 26.71 -27.61
N TRP A 273 20.12 26.57 -27.24
CA TRP A 273 19.47 27.46 -26.27
C TRP A 273 20.16 27.41 -24.90
N PHE A 274 20.48 26.20 -24.43
CA PHE A 274 21.18 25.98 -23.17
C PHE A 274 22.71 26.09 -23.29
N LYS A 275 23.23 26.44 -24.48
CA LYS A 275 24.65 26.70 -24.77
C LYS A 275 25.56 25.48 -24.54
N GLN A 276 25.06 24.29 -24.83
CA GLN A 276 25.78 23.03 -24.74
C GLN A 276 26.58 22.78 -26.03
N ALA A 277 27.75 23.41 -26.14
CA ALA A 277 28.53 23.48 -27.37
C ALA A 277 28.94 22.10 -27.91
N GLU A 278 29.47 21.22 -27.05
CA GLU A 278 29.91 19.88 -27.46
C GLU A 278 28.75 19.02 -27.96
N VAL A 279 27.58 19.14 -27.31
CA VAL A 279 26.36 18.45 -27.75
C VAL A 279 25.85 19.03 -29.07
N ALA A 280 25.83 20.34 -29.24
CA ALA A 280 25.39 20.98 -30.47
C ALA A 280 26.27 20.58 -31.66
N GLU A 281 27.60 20.51 -31.45
CA GLU A 281 28.55 20.02 -32.45
C GLU A 281 28.27 18.57 -32.80
N TYR A 282 28.14 17.69 -31.81
CA TYR A 282 27.79 16.28 -32.02
C TYR A 282 26.48 16.13 -32.82
N LEU A 283 25.41 16.80 -32.42
CA LEU A 283 24.12 16.75 -33.12
C LEU A 283 24.21 17.26 -34.57
N ALA A 284 25.02 18.29 -34.84
CA ALA A 284 25.27 18.76 -36.19
C ALA A 284 26.00 17.71 -37.05
N THR A 285 26.96 16.97 -36.45
CA THR A 285 27.63 15.86 -37.15
C THR A 285 26.67 14.71 -37.46
N VAL A 286 25.82 14.31 -36.51
CA VAL A 286 24.82 13.24 -36.72
C VAL A 286 23.84 13.61 -37.84
N ARG A 287 23.38 14.88 -37.89
CA ARG A 287 22.47 15.37 -38.95
C ARG A 287 23.07 15.42 -40.35
N SER A 288 24.40 15.51 -40.45
CA SER A 288 25.12 15.63 -41.73
C SER A 288 25.69 14.29 -42.22
N ALA A 289 25.60 13.24 -41.42
CA ALA A 289 25.98 11.90 -41.83
C ALA A 289 25.01 11.41 -42.93
N PRO A 290 25.51 10.96 -44.10
CA PRO A 290 24.65 10.37 -45.12
C PRO A 290 24.03 9.08 -44.58
N GLU A 291 22.70 8.93 -44.72
CA GLU A 291 21.99 7.70 -44.37
C GLU A 291 22.71 6.49 -45.00
N ALA A 292 23.20 5.58 -44.16
CA ALA A 292 23.80 4.33 -44.62
C ALA A 292 22.73 3.55 -45.41
N ARG A 293 23.03 3.32 -46.70
CA ARG A 293 22.20 2.60 -47.67
C ARG A 293 21.78 1.22 -47.22
#